data_AF-A0A2S2R2Y6-F1
#
_entry.id   AF-A0A2S2R2Y6-F1
#
_cell.length_a   1.000
_cell.length_b   1.000
_cell.length_c   1.000
_cell.angle_alpha   90.00
_cell.angle_beta   90.00
_cell.angle_gamma   90.00
#
_symmetry.space_group_name_H-M   'P 1'
#
loop_
_entity.id
_entity.type
_entity.pdbx_description
1 polymer ?
#
loop_
_entity_poly.entity_id
_entity_poly.type
_entity_poly.pdbx_seq_one_letter_code
_entity_poly.pdbx_strand_id
1 'polypeptide(L)'
;MKMFVLMYGIPRRVITDRGTAYTSRQFEMYCTEQGIKHSLISVRHPQSNGQVERVNGTLVPLLQVTAETEATWDKKIAEMECQLINAVNKTIGDTPFHVLYG
;
A
#
# COMPACT_ATOMS: atom_id res chain seq x y z
N MET A 1 8.37 -1.05 4.93
CA MET A 1 8.53 0.37 5.34
C MET A 1 9.88 0.96 4.93
N LYS A 2 11.02 0.40 5.33
CA LYS A 2 12.35 0.93 4.95
C LYS A 2 12.53 1.08 3.42
N MET A 3 12.18 0.04 2.66
CA MET A 3 12.26 0.08 1.19
C MET A 3 11.35 1.17 0.59
N PHE A 4 10.13 1.31 1.11
CA PHE A 4 9.21 2.37 0.70
C PHE A 4 9.82 3.76 0.93
N VAL A 5 10.43 4.00 2.08
CA VAL A 5 11.08 5.28 2.40
C VAL A 5 12.26 5.57 1.45
N LEU A 6 13.01 4.55 1.04
CA LEU A 6 14.10 4.71 0.07
C LEU A 6 13.60 5.05 -1.34
N MET A 7 12.47 4.48 -1.77
CA MET A 7 11.92 4.66 -3.11
C MET A 7 11.09 5.94 -3.25
N TYR A 8 10.29 6.28 -2.23
CA TYR A 8 9.27 7.32 -2.30
C TYR A 8 9.50 8.46 -1.29
N GLY A 9 10.51 8.35 -0.43
CA GLY A 9 10.79 9.32 0.64
C GLY A 9 10.01 9.07 1.93
N ILE A 10 10.29 9.89 2.95
CA ILE A 10 9.67 9.77 4.28
C ILE A 10 8.25 10.35 4.24
N PRO A 11 7.21 9.54 4.50
CA PRO A 11 5.84 10.06 4.53
C PRO A 11 5.60 10.89 5.80
N ARG A 12 4.85 11.98 5.67
CA ARG A 12 4.45 12.79 6.83
C ARG A 12 3.56 12.04 7.83
N ARG A 13 2.73 11.11 7.33
CA ARG A 13 1.79 10.32 8.13
C ARG A 13 1.57 8.96 7.50
N VAL A 14 1.49 7.93 8.34
CA VAL A 14 1.08 6.58 7.94
C VAL A 14 -0.16 6.20 8.75
N ILE A 15 -1.18 5.71 8.04
CA ILE A 15 -2.42 5.23 8.65
C ILE A 15 -2.48 3.72 8.44
N THR A 16 -2.62 2.94 9.51
CA THR A 16 -2.65 1.47 9.44
C THR A 16 -3.81 0.89 10.24
N ASP A 17 -4.11 -0.37 9.97
CA ASP A 17 -4.92 -1.17 10.89
C ASP A 17 -4.22 -1.40 12.24
N ARG A 18 -4.93 -2.07 13.15
CA ARG A 18 -4.42 -2.47 14.47
C ARG A 18 -3.72 -3.84 14.44
N GLY A 19 -3.23 -4.27 13.29
CA GLY A 19 -2.44 -5.48 13.17
C GLY A 19 -1.19 -5.42 14.05
N THR A 20 -0.81 -6.56 14.62
CA THR A 20 0.31 -6.66 15.58
C THR A 20 1.64 -6.17 15.01
N ALA A 21 1.84 -6.30 13.69
CA ALA A 21 3.00 -5.75 13.00
C ALA A 21 3.11 -4.23 13.14
N TYR A 22 1.98 -3.51 13.06
CA TYR A 22 1.92 -2.05 13.13
C TYR A 22 1.81 -1.53 14.56
N THR A 23 1.30 -2.33 15.50
CA THR A 23 1.29 -1.98 16.94
C THR A 23 2.55 -2.44 17.67
N SER A 24 3.54 -2.97 16.96
CA SER A 24 4.80 -3.43 17.55
C SER A 24 5.65 -2.24 17.99
N ARG A 25 6.38 -2.41 19.12
CA ARG A 25 7.31 -1.38 19.61
C ARG A 25 8.38 -1.04 18.59
N GLN A 26 8.85 -2.02 17.80
CA GLN A 26 9.84 -1.76 16.75
C GLN A 26 9.30 -0.81 15.69
N PHE A 27 8.03 -0.98 15.27
CA PHE A 27 7.43 -0.12 14.27
C PHE A 27 7.17 1.30 14.79
N GLU A 28 6.70 1.42 16.03
CA GLU A 28 6.50 2.70 16.70
C GLU A 28 7.81 3.49 16.85
N MET A 29 8.89 2.83 17.28
CA MET A 29 10.21 3.43 17.38
C MET A 29 10.71 3.91 16.01
N TYR A 30 10.59 3.07 14.98
CA TYR A 30 10.98 3.45 13.62
C TYR A 30 10.22 4.67 13.12
N CYS A 31 8.90 4.74 13.33
CA CYS A 31 8.10 5.90 12.93
C CYS A 31 8.54 7.16 13.68
N THR A 32 8.82 7.05 14.98
CA THR A 32 9.27 8.17 15.82
C THR A 32 10.63 8.70 15.37
N GLU A 33 11.60 7.82 15.13
CA GLU A 33 12.95 8.17 14.65
C GLU A 33 12.93 8.87 13.29
N GLN A 34 12.02 8.46 12.40
CA GLN A 34 11.87 9.05 11.08
C GLN A 34 10.93 10.28 11.06
N GLY A 35 10.37 10.69 12.20
CA GLY A 35 9.41 11.80 12.27
C GLY A 35 8.06 11.52 11.59
N ILE A 36 7.72 10.25 11.39
CA ILE A 36 6.49 9.80 10.75
C ILE A 36 5.37 9.79 11.78
N LYS A 37 4.28 10.53 11.53
CA LYS A 37 3.08 10.42 12.36
C LYS A 37 2.36 9.11 12.07
N HIS A 38 2.44 8.14 12.97
CA HIS A 38 1.67 6.89 12.86
C HIS A 38 0.27 7.07 13.46
N SER A 39 -0.77 6.60 12.77
CA SER A 39 -2.17 6.71 13.20
C SER A 39 -2.90 5.39 12.96
N LEU A 40 -3.43 4.80 14.02
CA LEU A 40 -4.17 3.54 13.95
C LEU A 40 -5.65 3.81 13.64
N ILE A 41 -6.21 3.10 12.66
CA ILE A 41 -7.66 3.19 12.39
C ILE A 41 -8.45 2.69 13.61
N SER A 42 -9.58 3.33 13.87
CA SER A 42 -10.51 2.89 14.91
C SER A 42 -11.11 1.54 14.54
N VAL A 43 -11.26 0.65 15.53
CA VAL A 43 -11.90 -0.66 15.36
C VAL A 43 -13.33 -0.52 14.80
N ARG A 44 -14.00 0.61 15.07
CA ARG A 44 -15.38 0.88 14.62
C ARG A 44 -15.49 1.52 13.23
N HIS A 45 -14.38 1.91 12.60
CA HIS A 45 -14.39 2.63 11.32
C HIS A 45 -13.41 2.00 10.31
N PRO A 46 -13.71 0.80 9.77
CA PRO A 46 -12.90 0.16 8.74
C PRO A 46 -12.85 0.96 7.43
N GLN A 47 -13.75 1.93 7.23
CA GLN A 47 -13.81 2.80 6.05
C GLN A 47 -12.48 3.53 5.76
N SER A 48 -11.69 3.85 6.79
CA SER A 48 -10.36 4.46 6.61
C SER A 48 -9.36 3.53 5.89
N ASN A 49 -9.60 2.22 5.91
CA ASN A 49 -8.85 1.21 5.19
C ASN A 49 -9.43 0.88 3.80
N GLY A 50 -10.58 1.47 3.45
CA GLY A 50 -11.34 1.13 2.24
C GLY A 50 -10.57 1.39 0.93
N GLN A 51 -9.60 2.31 0.92
CA GLN A 51 -8.74 2.51 -0.24
C GLN A 51 -7.81 1.31 -0.47
N VAL A 52 -7.18 0.81 0.59
CA VAL A 52 -6.31 -0.37 0.54
C VAL A 52 -7.13 -1.60 0.19
N GLU A 53 -8.31 -1.75 0.80
CA GLU A 53 -9.22 -2.87 0.50
C GLU A 53 -9.68 -2.89 -0.95
N ARG A 54 -9.96 -1.73 -1.55
CA ARG A 54 -10.32 -1.64 -2.98
C ARG A 54 -9.16 -2.05 -3.89
N VAL A 55 -7.95 -1.61 -3.58
CA VAL A 55 -6.74 -2.00 -4.34
C VAL A 55 -6.51 -3.50 -4.20
N ASN A 56 -6.59 -4.05 -2.98
CA ASN A 56 -6.46 -5.48 -2.74
C ASN A 56 -7.54 -6.30 -3.44
N GLY A 57 -8.78 -5.81 -3.45
CA GLY A 57 -9.90 -6.42 -4.18
C GLY A 57 -9.71 -6.46 -5.69
N THR A 58 -8.81 -5.63 -6.24
CA THR A 58 -8.42 -5.68 -7.67
C THR A 58 -7.19 -6.55 -7.87
N LEU A 59 -6.20 -6.42 -6.99
CA LEU A 59 -4.90 -7.09 -7.10
C LEU A 59 -5.01 -8.60 -6.84
N VAL A 60 -5.75 -9.03 -5.82
CA VAL A 60 -5.84 -10.45 -5.45
C VAL A 60 -6.49 -11.30 -6.56
N PRO A 61 -7.65 -10.93 -7.13
CA PRO A 61 -8.23 -11.69 -8.24
C PRO A 61 -7.33 -11.71 -9.48
N LEU A 62 -6.67 -10.59 -9.79
CA LEU A 62 -5.77 -10.52 -10.94
C LEU A 62 -4.52 -11.40 -10.72
N LEU A 63 -4.02 -11.53 -9.49
CA LEU A 63 -2.95 -12.48 -9.14
C LEU A 63 -3.41 -13.92 -9.31
N GLN A 64 -4.63 -14.25 -8.89
CA GLN A 64 -5.19 -15.61 -9.03
C GLN A 64 -5.33 -16.03 -10.50
N VAL A 65 -5.61 -15.09 -11.41
CA VAL A 65 -5.72 -15.37 -12.85
C VAL A 65 -4.36 -15.42 -13.53
N THR A 66 -3.39 -14.60 -13.10
CA THR A 66 -2.09 -14.45 -13.78
C THR A 66 -1.00 -15.38 -13.23
N ALA A 67 -1.15 -15.87 -12.00
CA ALA A 67 -0.22 -16.82 -11.41
C ALA A 67 -0.46 -18.22 -11.99
N GLU A 68 0.52 -18.75 -12.72
CA GLU A 68 0.48 -20.11 -13.26
C GLU A 68 0.56 -21.15 -12.13
N THR A 69 1.27 -20.83 -11.06
CA THR A 69 1.42 -21.66 -9.85
C THR A 69 1.55 -20.80 -8.59
N GLU A 70 1.22 -21.39 -7.43
CA GLU A 70 1.44 -20.77 -6.10
C GLU A 70 2.91 -20.42 -5.82
N ALA A 71 3.87 -20.93 -6.60
CA ALA A 71 5.30 -20.61 -6.45
C ALA A 71 5.75 -19.39 -7.27
N THR A 72 4.84 -18.77 -8.04
CA THR A 72 5.18 -17.71 -9.01
C THR A 72 4.40 -16.41 -8.86
N TRP A 73 3.44 -16.35 -7.92
CA TRP A 73 2.61 -15.15 -7.73
C TRP A 73 3.44 -13.92 -7.35
N ASP A 74 4.53 -14.10 -6.60
CA ASP A 74 5.42 -13.04 -6.13
C ASP A 74 6.12 -12.34 -7.31
N LYS A 75 6.51 -13.10 -8.34
CA LYS A 75 7.14 -12.58 -9.56
C LYS A 75 6.19 -11.71 -10.39
N LYS A 76 4.87 -11.91 -10.25
CA LYS A 76 3.84 -11.15 -10.96
C LYS A 76 3.47 -9.84 -10.27
N ILE A 77 3.81 -9.66 -8.99
CA ILE A 77 3.49 -8.43 -8.25
C ILE A 77 4.06 -7.19 -8.95
N ALA A 78 5.33 -7.21 -9.37
CA ALA A 78 5.97 -6.05 -10.00
C ALA A 78 5.30 -5.66 -11.32
N GLU A 79 4.91 -6.65 -12.13
CA GLU A 79 4.17 -6.44 -13.38
C GLU A 79 2.82 -5.78 -13.10
N MET A 80 2.10 -6.28 -12.10
CA MET A 80 0.78 -5.79 -11.73
C MET A 80 0.80 -4.41 -11.06
N GLU A 81 1.81 -4.14 -10.22
CA GLU A 81 2.04 -2.81 -9.64
C GLU A 81 2.27 -1.78 -10.74
N CYS A 82 3.09 -2.12 -11.74
CA CYS A 82 3.32 -1.26 -12.91
C CYS A 82 2.02 -0.98 -13.67
N GLN A 83 1.17 -1.99 -13.89
CA GLN A 83 -0.12 -1.80 -14.54
C GLN A 83 -1.06 -0.91 -13.72
N LEU A 84 -1.16 -1.11 -12.41
CA LEU A 84 -2.02 -0.32 -11.54
C LEU A 84 -1.58 1.15 -11.43
N ILE A 85 -0.27 1.39 -11.38
CA ILE A 85 0.30 2.74 -11.25
C ILE A 85 0.20 3.53 -12.57
N ASN A 86 0.22 2.85 -13.72
CA ASN A 86 0.11 3.46 -15.05
C ASN A 86 -1.30 3.42 -15.65
N ALA A 87 -2.27 2.78 -15.01
CA ALA A 87 -3.65 2.77 -15.47
C ALA A 87 -4.38 4.06 -15.05
N VAL A 88 -5.18 4.63 -15.94
CA VAL A 88 -6.00 5.81 -15.63
C VAL A 88 -7.04 5.43 -14.57
N ASN A 89 -6.96 6.11 -13.42
CA ASN A 89 -7.95 5.99 -12.38
C ASN A 89 -9.15 6.87 -12.72
N LYS A 90 -10.32 6.26 -12.98
CA LYS A 90 -11.54 6.98 -13.39
C LYS A 90 -12.00 8.09 -12.44
N THR A 91 -11.74 7.94 -11.14
CA THR A 91 -12.13 8.94 -10.13
C THR A 91 -11.21 10.15 -10.16
N ILE A 92 -9.92 9.92 -10.43
CA ILE A 92 -8.89 10.97 -10.43
C ILE A 92 -8.80 11.63 -11.83
N GLY A 93 -9.11 10.89 -12.88
CA GLY A 93 -8.96 11.32 -14.27
C GLY A 93 -7.55 11.13 -14.83
N ASP A 94 -6.63 10.58 -14.02
CA ASP A 94 -5.22 10.43 -14.36
C ASP A 94 -4.63 9.13 -13.80
N THR A 95 -3.39 8.82 -14.16
CA THR A 95 -2.62 7.70 -13.63
C THR A 95 -2.04 8.05 -12.25
N PRO A 96 -2.03 7.10 -11.29
CA PRO A 96 -1.35 7.30 -10.02
C PRO A 96 0.12 7.73 -10.16
N PHE A 97 0.81 7.25 -11.20
CA PHE A 97 2.18 7.65 -11.50
C PHE A 97 2.31 9.17 -11.72
N HIS A 98 1.49 9.71 -12.64
CA HIS A 98 1.50 11.13 -12.96
C HIS A 98 1.13 11.98 -11.75
N VAL A 99 0.14 11.55 -10.96
CA VAL A 99 -0.24 12.28 -9.73
C VAL A 99 0.89 12.30 -8.70
N LEU A 100 1.73 11.26 -8.65
CA LEU A 100 2.81 11.16 -7.68
C LEU A 100 4.06 11.96 -8.09
N TYR A 101 4.39 11.98 -9.39
CA TYR A 101 5.65 12.52 -9.89
C TYR A 101 5.52 13.81 -10.72
N GLY A 102 4.31 14.16 -11.19
CA GLY A 102 4.09 15.21 -12.18
C GLY A 102 4.36 14.71 -13.59
#